data_AF-A0A4Q3BBN1-F1
#
_entry.id   AF-A0A4Q3BBN1-F1
#
_cell.length_a   1.000
_cell.length_b   1.000
_cell.length_c   1.000
_cell.angle_alpha   90.00
_cell.angle_beta   90.00
_cell.angle_gamma   90.00
#
_symmetry.space_group_name_H-M   'P 1'
#
loop_
_entity.id
_entity.type
_entity.pdbx_description
1 polymer ?
#
loop_
_entity_poly.entity_id
_entity_poly.type
_entity_poly.pdbx_seq_one_letter_code
_entity_poly.pdbx_strand_id
1 'polypeptide(L)'
;MMETQSGHFLEKMQKPVVSRMENLAEEESLQIDGDALAFKMQITSHYFYMYLWQSLTKEEKFLLYDLAEDGLVNPYDDYNLTLLISKGIITKDDGVLRLFNKGFRNFILTAIGNSEAIKIRNQIKDNGNWKNLKTPLMILIVAILAFLFTSQQEAYSTVIKYLTILSVGVPAILKFFSMFTAEKAEKS
;
A
#
# COMPACT_ATOMS: atom_id res chain seq x y z
N MET A 1 -13.06 17.09 -27.79
CA MET A 1 -12.93 15.68 -27.40
C MET A 1 -14.09 14.94 -28.03
N MET A 2 -13.84 14.01 -28.96
CA MET A 2 -14.90 13.20 -29.56
C MET A 2 -15.26 12.10 -28.56
N GLU A 3 -16.36 12.27 -27.84
CA GLU A 3 -17.02 11.15 -27.19
C GLU A 3 -17.28 10.08 -28.26
N THR A 4 -16.81 8.87 -28.01
CA THR A 4 -16.81 7.80 -29.02
C THR A 4 -18.26 7.52 -29.43
N GLN A 5 -18.53 7.53 -30.75
CA GLN A 5 -19.88 7.29 -31.30
C GLN A 5 -20.54 6.00 -30.77
N SER A 6 -19.71 5.05 -30.31
CA SER A 6 -20.13 3.80 -29.67
C SER A 6 -20.77 3.98 -28.30
N GLY A 7 -20.36 4.96 -27.49
CA GLY A 7 -20.96 5.21 -26.17
C GLY A 7 -22.42 5.63 -26.27
N HIS A 8 -22.69 6.56 -27.18
CA HIS A 8 -24.05 7.04 -27.47
C HIS A 8 -24.91 5.95 -28.13
N PHE A 9 -24.32 5.02 -28.89
CA PHE A 9 -25.03 3.85 -29.41
C PHE A 9 -25.42 2.87 -28.29
N LEU A 10 -24.51 2.54 -27.37
CA LEU A 10 -24.79 1.62 -26.27
C LEU A 10 -25.83 2.18 -25.30
N GLU A 11 -25.77 3.48 -24.99
CA GLU A 11 -26.77 4.16 -24.17
C GLU A 11 -28.15 4.17 -24.83
N LYS A 12 -28.19 4.46 -26.15
CA LYS A 12 -29.43 4.39 -26.94
C LYS A 12 -29.96 2.97 -27.10
N MET A 13 -29.11 1.96 -27.04
CA MET A 13 -29.48 0.55 -27.13
C MET A 13 -29.92 -0.02 -25.79
N GLN A 14 -29.53 0.59 -24.65
CA GLN A 14 -29.89 0.09 -23.33
C GLN A 14 -31.41 0.06 -23.11
N LYS A 15 -32.10 1.17 -23.37
CA LYS A 15 -33.57 1.26 -23.24
C LYS A 15 -34.33 0.25 -24.12
N PRO A 16 -34.07 0.17 -25.44
CA PRO A 16 -34.76 -0.80 -26.29
C PRO A 16 -34.40 -2.25 -25.93
N VAL A 17 -33.17 -2.56 -25.51
CA VAL A 17 -32.80 -3.92 -25.08
C VAL A 17 -33.51 -4.31 -23.78
N VAL A 18 -33.55 -3.43 -22.77
CA VAL A 18 -34.27 -3.69 -21.51
C VAL A 18 -35.77 -3.85 -21.78
N SER A 19 -36.37 -2.94 -22.55
CA SER A 19 -37.81 -3.05 -22.89
C SER A 19 -38.13 -4.29 -23.74
N ARG A 20 -37.23 -4.71 -24.62
CA ARG A 20 -37.38 -5.96 -25.37
C ARG A 20 -37.24 -7.16 -24.44
N MET A 21 -36.29 -7.16 -23.50
CA MET A 21 -36.16 -8.24 -22.51
C MET A 21 -37.41 -8.37 -21.61
N GLU A 22 -38.00 -7.25 -21.21
CA GLU A 22 -39.25 -7.22 -20.43
C GLU A 22 -40.44 -7.77 -21.25
N ASN A 23 -40.60 -7.31 -22.50
CA ASN A 23 -41.68 -7.79 -23.38
C ASN A 23 -41.47 -9.25 -23.85
N LEU A 24 -40.21 -9.69 -24.01
CA LEU A 24 -39.85 -11.07 -24.35
C LEU A 24 -40.12 -12.04 -23.19
N ALA A 25 -40.18 -11.55 -21.95
CA ALA A 25 -40.58 -12.36 -20.81
C ALA A 25 -42.10 -12.63 -20.77
N GLU A 26 -42.91 -11.82 -21.48
CA GLU A 26 -44.38 -11.91 -21.47
C GLU A 26 -44.97 -12.63 -22.70
N GLU A 27 -44.38 -12.53 -23.90
CA GLU A 27 -45.06 -12.98 -25.14
C GLU A 27 -44.70 -14.39 -25.66
N GLU A 28 -43.50 -14.94 -25.44
CA GLU A 28 -43.20 -16.30 -25.91
C GLU A 28 -41.91 -16.80 -25.28
N SER A 29 -41.89 -18.07 -24.86
CA SER A 29 -40.72 -18.78 -24.38
C SER A 29 -39.68 -18.94 -25.49
N LEU A 30 -38.99 -17.87 -25.87
CA LEU A 30 -37.62 -18.00 -26.37
C LEU A 30 -36.86 -18.65 -25.22
N GLN A 31 -36.51 -19.92 -25.39
CA GLN A 31 -35.51 -20.59 -24.57
C GLN A 31 -34.17 -19.89 -24.81
N ILE A 32 -34.03 -18.67 -24.29
CA ILE A 32 -32.72 -18.10 -24.03
C ILE A 32 -32.18 -19.02 -22.94
N ASP A 33 -31.32 -19.94 -23.34
CA ASP A 33 -30.53 -20.74 -22.44
C ASP A 33 -29.71 -19.76 -21.58
N GLY A 34 -30.26 -19.44 -20.42
CA GLY A 34 -29.71 -18.43 -19.51
C GLY A 34 -28.31 -18.82 -19.06
N ASP A 35 -28.04 -20.12 -18.96
CA ASP A 35 -26.73 -20.65 -18.64
C ASP A 35 -25.75 -20.43 -19.80
N ALA A 36 -26.15 -20.70 -21.05
CA ALA A 36 -25.32 -20.41 -22.21
C ALA A 36 -25.04 -18.90 -22.38
N LEU A 37 -26.03 -18.04 -22.13
CA LEU A 37 -25.84 -16.58 -22.19
C LEU A 37 -24.92 -16.10 -21.06
N ALA A 38 -25.14 -16.55 -19.83
CA ALA A 38 -24.30 -16.21 -18.69
C ALA A 38 -22.86 -16.67 -18.89
N PHE A 39 -22.67 -17.90 -19.39
CA PHE A 39 -21.36 -18.45 -19.73
C PHE A 39 -20.65 -17.62 -20.80
N LYS A 40 -21.35 -17.28 -21.88
CA LYS A 40 -20.80 -16.44 -22.95
C LYS A 40 -20.42 -15.05 -22.44
N MET A 41 -21.27 -14.42 -21.63
CA MET A 41 -20.97 -13.14 -20.99
C MET A 41 -19.75 -13.22 -20.08
N GLN A 42 -19.64 -14.27 -19.26
CA GLN A 42 -18.50 -14.46 -18.37
C GLN A 42 -17.19 -14.60 -19.14
N ILE A 43 -17.18 -15.43 -20.20
CA ILE A 43 -16.01 -15.62 -21.06
C ILE A 43 -15.62 -14.32 -21.75
N THR A 44 -16.56 -13.66 -22.43
CA THR A 44 -16.26 -12.42 -23.16
C THR A 44 -15.78 -11.33 -22.21
N SER A 45 -16.41 -11.20 -21.03
CA SER A 45 -15.98 -10.26 -20.00
C SER A 45 -14.57 -10.57 -19.51
N HIS A 46 -14.25 -11.85 -19.27
CA HIS A 46 -12.92 -12.26 -18.84
C HIS A 46 -11.84 -11.88 -19.86
N TYR A 47 -12.06 -12.17 -21.15
CA TYR A 47 -11.11 -11.79 -22.20
C TYR A 47 -10.95 -10.28 -22.33
N PHE A 48 -12.06 -9.54 -22.28
CA PHE A 48 -12.04 -8.08 -22.33
C PHE A 48 -11.25 -7.49 -21.13
N TYR A 49 -11.51 -7.97 -19.93
CA TYR A 49 -10.81 -7.52 -18.72
C TYR A 49 -9.33 -7.91 -18.73
N MET A 50 -9.00 -9.11 -19.22
CA MET A 50 -7.60 -9.53 -19.37
C MET A 50 -6.88 -8.65 -20.38
N TYR A 51 -7.49 -8.36 -21.54
CA TYR A 51 -6.93 -7.45 -22.52
C TYR A 51 -6.68 -6.06 -21.93
N LEU A 52 -7.68 -5.51 -21.23
CA LEU A 52 -7.56 -4.23 -20.55
C LEU A 52 -6.41 -4.27 -19.55
N TRP A 53 -6.36 -5.29 -18.69
CA TRP A 53 -5.28 -5.47 -17.71
C TRP A 53 -3.90 -5.54 -18.36
N GLN A 54 -3.73 -6.31 -19.43
CA GLN A 54 -2.43 -6.44 -20.09
C GLN A 54 -1.99 -5.16 -20.83
N SER A 55 -2.91 -4.26 -21.17
CA SER A 55 -2.59 -2.98 -21.79
C SER A 55 -2.02 -1.93 -20.82
N LEU A 56 -2.08 -2.20 -19.52
CA LEU A 56 -1.69 -1.26 -18.46
C LEU A 56 -0.23 -1.39 -18.06
N THR A 57 0.38 -0.26 -17.67
CA THR A 57 1.71 -0.25 -17.06
C THR A 57 1.70 -0.90 -15.68
N LYS A 58 2.88 -1.16 -15.12
CA LYS A 58 2.98 -1.76 -13.77
C LYS A 58 2.43 -0.81 -12.71
N GLU A 59 2.68 0.47 -12.87
CA GLU A 59 2.25 1.54 -11.99
C GLU A 59 0.72 1.70 -12.04
N GLU A 60 0.13 1.67 -13.24
CA GLU A 60 -1.32 1.68 -13.42
C GLU A 60 -1.98 0.44 -12.80
N LYS A 61 -1.42 -0.76 -13.04
CA LYS A 61 -1.92 -2.00 -12.44
C LYS A 61 -1.88 -1.97 -10.92
N PHE A 62 -0.82 -1.40 -10.34
CA PHE A 62 -0.69 -1.22 -8.89
C PHE A 62 -1.79 -0.32 -8.35
N LEU A 63 -2.00 0.83 -8.99
CA LEU A 63 -3.01 1.80 -8.58
C LEU A 63 -4.44 1.24 -8.67
N LEU A 64 -4.74 0.47 -9.72
CA LEU A 64 -6.03 -0.20 -9.85
C LEU A 64 -6.23 -1.34 -8.85
N TYR A 65 -5.14 -2.01 -8.45
CA TYR A 65 -5.22 -3.06 -7.43
C TYR A 65 -5.55 -2.47 -6.06
N ASP A 66 -4.83 -1.42 -5.64
CA ASP A 66 -5.11 -0.70 -4.39
C ASP A 66 -6.57 -0.21 -4.39
N LEU A 67 -7.00 0.46 -5.46
CA LEU A 67 -8.38 0.93 -5.61
C LEU A 67 -9.41 -0.22 -5.61
N ALA A 68 -9.07 -1.39 -6.14
CA ALA A 68 -9.95 -2.55 -6.09
C ALA A 68 -10.05 -3.13 -4.67
N GLU A 69 -8.94 -3.20 -3.93
CA GLU A 69 -8.84 -3.81 -2.60
C GLU A 69 -9.56 -2.97 -1.55
N ASP A 70 -9.14 -1.71 -1.36
CA ASP A 70 -9.60 -0.86 -0.24
C ASP A 70 -10.44 0.35 -0.68
N GLY A 71 -10.57 0.59 -1.99
CA GLY A 71 -11.32 1.73 -2.51
C GLY A 71 -10.59 3.07 -2.37
N LEU A 72 -9.31 3.04 -2.00
CA LEU A 72 -8.45 4.19 -1.83
C LEU A 72 -7.38 4.21 -2.92
N VAL A 73 -6.87 5.40 -3.18
CA VAL A 73 -5.80 5.61 -4.15
C VAL A 73 -4.73 6.46 -3.50
N ASN A 74 -3.47 6.13 -3.75
CA ASN A 74 -2.36 6.95 -3.30
C ASN A 74 -2.40 8.34 -4.00
N PRO A 75 -2.59 9.45 -3.28
CA PRO A 75 -2.73 10.79 -3.87
C PRO A 75 -1.42 11.33 -4.48
N TYR A 76 -0.28 10.70 -4.23
CA TYR A 76 1.01 11.12 -4.78
C TYR A 76 1.24 10.67 -6.24
N ASP A 77 0.37 9.82 -6.80
CA ASP A 77 0.49 9.30 -8.16
C ASP A 77 -0.53 9.96 -9.13
N ASP A 78 -0.52 11.30 -9.16
CA ASP A 78 -1.46 12.12 -9.91
C ASP A 78 -1.42 11.85 -11.43
N TYR A 79 -0.23 11.52 -11.95
CA TYR A 79 -0.04 11.22 -13.37
C TYR A 79 -0.78 9.93 -13.79
N ASN A 80 -0.52 8.80 -13.10
CA ASN A 80 -1.16 7.53 -13.46
C ASN A 80 -2.67 7.57 -13.16
N LEU A 81 -3.07 8.26 -12.08
CA LEU A 81 -4.48 8.48 -11.78
C LEU A 81 -5.18 9.26 -12.90
N THR A 82 -4.61 10.37 -13.35
CA THR A 82 -5.15 11.16 -14.46
C THR A 82 -5.24 10.34 -15.75
N LEU A 83 -4.24 9.54 -16.05
CA LEU A 83 -4.23 8.67 -17.22
C LEU A 83 -5.35 7.62 -17.14
N LEU A 84 -5.53 6.96 -16.00
CA LEU A 84 -6.58 5.96 -15.77
C LEU A 84 -7.99 6.56 -15.82
N ILE A 85 -8.16 7.79 -15.34
CA ILE A 85 -9.41 8.55 -15.50
C ILE A 85 -9.65 8.88 -16.98
N SER A 86 -8.62 9.36 -17.70
CA SER A 86 -8.74 9.70 -19.13
C SER A 86 -9.03 8.48 -20.01
N LYS A 87 -8.52 7.30 -19.61
CA LYS A 87 -8.83 5.99 -20.23
C LYS A 87 -10.25 5.50 -19.91
N GLY A 88 -10.96 6.14 -18.98
CA GLY A 88 -12.29 5.73 -18.53
C GLY A 88 -12.31 4.47 -17.67
N ILE A 89 -11.15 4.05 -17.15
CA ILE A 89 -11.04 2.85 -16.30
C ILE A 89 -11.40 3.19 -14.86
N ILE A 90 -11.01 4.40 -14.43
CA ILE A 90 -11.45 5.00 -13.17
C ILE A 90 -12.50 6.05 -13.49
N THR A 91 -13.63 5.99 -12.77
CA THR A 91 -14.69 6.98 -12.80
C THR A 91 -14.77 7.69 -11.45
N LYS A 92 -15.26 8.92 -11.47
CA LYS A 92 -15.52 9.69 -10.26
C LYS A 92 -17.03 9.79 -10.09
N ASP A 93 -17.55 9.10 -9.09
CA ASP A 93 -18.97 9.00 -8.76
C ASP A 93 -19.16 9.65 -7.38
N ASP A 94 -19.92 10.75 -7.32
CA ASP A 94 -20.14 11.54 -6.10
C ASP A 94 -18.86 11.92 -5.33
N GLY A 95 -17.79 12.24 -6.06
CA GLY A 95 -16.50 12.61 -5.47
C GLY A 95 -15.62 11.42 -5.07
N VAL A 96 -16.12 10.19 -5.16
CA VAL A 96 -15.39 8.96 -4.84
C VAL A 96 -14.83 8.34 -6.13
N LEU A 97 -13.56 7.95 -6.09
CA LEU A 97 -12.92 7.22 -7.19
C LEU A 97 -13.40 5.77 -7.18
N ARG A 98 -13.81 5.27 -8.34
CA ARG A 98 -14.31 3.91 -8.52
C ARG A 98 -13.80 3.34 -9.83
N LEU A 99 -13.71 2.01 -9.90
CA LEU A 99 -13.53 1.34 -11.18
C LEU A 99 -14.80 1.46 -12.01
N PHE A 100 -14.67 1.54 -13.34
CA PHE A 100 -15.77 1.78 -14.27
C PHE A 100 -16.92 0.78 -14.17
N ASN A 101 -16.67 -0.44 -13.67
CA ASN A 101 -17.72 -1.37 -13.28
C ASN A 101 -17.28 -2.34 -12.16
N LYS A 102 -18.27 -2.96 -11.50
CA LYS A 102 -18.04 -3.94 -10.42
C LYS A 102 -17.44 -5.26 -10.93
N GLY A 103 -17.71 -5.64 -12.19
CA GLY A 103 -17.20 -6.87 -12.79
C GLY A 103 -15.68 -6.86 -12.95
N PHE A 104 -15.12 -5.72 -13.34
CA PHE A 104 -13.70 -5.50 -13.49
C PHE A 104 -13.00 -5.47 -12.14
N ARG A 105 -13.61 -4.83 -11.12
CA ARG A 105 -13.14 -4.93 -9.73
C ARG A 105 -13.03 -6.40 -9.30
N ASN A 106 -14.09 -7.18 -9.50
CA ASN A 106 -14.08 -8.59 -9.13
C ASN A 106 -13.05 -9.39 -9.92
N PHE A 107 -12.88 -9.11 -11.21
CA PHE A 107 -11.83 -9.71 -12.03
C PHE A 107 -10.43 -9.45 -11.46
N ILE A 108 -10.10 -8.21 -11.07
CA ILE A 108 -8.81 -7.87 -10.46
C ILE A 108 -8.61 -8.68 -9.16
N LEU A 109 -9.62 -8.71 -8.29
CA LEU A 109 -9.51 -9.36 -6.99
C LEU A 109 -9.48 -10.90 -7.07
N THR A 110 -10.07 -11.50 -8.10
CA THR A 110 -10.24 -12.96 -8.21
C THR A 110 -9.33 -13.61 -9.26
N ALA A 111 -9.30 -13.08 -10.49
CA ALA A 111 -8.64 -13.73 -11.62
C ALA A 111 -7.14 -13.40 -11.70
N ILE A 112 -6.75 -12.18 -11.34
CA ILE A 112 -5.33 -11.79 -11.23
C ILE A 112 -4.75 -12.32 -9.91
N GLY A 113 -5.55 -12.18 -8.85
CA GLY A 113 -5.22 -12.67 -7.52
C GLY A 113 -4.01 -11.98 -6.88
N ASN A 114 -3.68 -12.41 -5.67
CA ASN A 114 -2.64 -11.76 -4.86
C ASN A 114 -1.22 -11.93 -5.48
N SER A 115 -0.99 -12.96 -6.30
CA SER A 115 0.37 -13.30 -6.75
C SER A 115 0.98 -12.33 -7.78
N GLU A 116 0.19 -11.82 -8.74
CA GLU A 116 0.67 -10.80 -9.69
C GLU A 116 0.74 -9.43 -9.01
N ALA A 117 -0.24 -9.11 -8.16
CA ALA A 117 -0.24 -7.88 -7.36
C ALA A 117 0.97 -7.79 -6.42
N ILE A 118 1.31 -8.87 -5.71
CA ILE A 118 2.52 -8.97 -4.88
C ILE A 118 3.79 -8.79 -5.73
N LYS A 119 3.86 -9.39 -6.92
CA LYS A 119 5.00 -9.20 -7.83
C LYS A 119 5.14 -7.75 -8.27
N ILE A 120 4.03 -7.10 -8.63
CA ILE A 120 4.01 -5.68 -9.00
C ILE A 120 4.46 -4.82 -7.82
N ARG A 121 3.90 -5.05 -6.62
CA ARG A 121 4.26 -4.34 -5.39
C ARG A 121 5.74 -4.48 -5.04
N ASN A 122 6.30 -5.69 -5.18
CA ASN A 122 7.72 -5.93 -4.94
C ASN A 122 8.61 -5.24 -5.98
N GLN A 123 8.22 -5.26 -7.25
CA GLN A 123 8.95 -4.57 -8.32
C GLN A 123 8.95 -3.05 -8.17
N ILE A 124 7.83 -2.46 -7.73
CA ILE A 124 7.75 -1.01 -7.48
C ILE A 124 8.58 -0.62 -6.25
N LYS A 125 8.54 -1.43 -5.17
CA LYS A 125 9.41 -1.21 -4.00
C LYS A 125 10.90 -1.26 -4.34
N ASP A 126 11.31 -2.18 -5.23
CA ASP A 126 12.69 -2.29 -5.67
C ASP A 126 13.12 -1.19 -6.66
N ASN A 127 12.19 -0.64 -7.46
CA ASN A 127 12.45 0.47 -8.38
C ASN A 127 12.44 1.86 -7.71
N GLY A 128 12.01 1.96 -6.45
CA GLY A 128 12.07 3.21 -5.71
C GLY A 128 13.52 3.58 -5.39
N ASN A 129 13.90 4.84 -5.65
CA ASN A 129 15.20 5.44 -5.30
C ASN A 129 15.63 5.25 -3.82
N TRP A 130 14.80 4.66 -2.97
CA TRP A 130 15.11 4.23 -1.62
C TRP A 130 16.38 3.36 -1.53
N LYS A 131 16.58 2.44 -2.47
CA LYS A 131 17.82 1.63 -2.50
C LYS A 131 19.05 2.51 -2.77
N ASN A 132 18.91 3.53 -3.62
CA ASN A 132 19.98 4.48 -3.95
C ASN A 132 20.20 5.54 -2.87
N LEU A 133 19.18 5.87 -2.05
CA LEU A 133 19.28 6.81 -0.94
C LEU A 133 19.73 6.14 0.37
N LYS A 134 19.37 4.88 0.59
CA LYS A 134 19.76 4.12 1.79
C LYS A 134 21.27 3.96 1.90
N THR A 135 21.96 3.75 0.78
CA THR A 135 23.42 3.59 0.75
C THR A 135 24.18 4.85 1.20
N PRO A 136 23.99 6.04 0.59
CA PRO A 136 24.64 7.26 1.06
C PRO A 136 24.18 7.67 2.47
N LEU A 137 22.92 7.42 2.84
CA LEU A 137 22.44 7.67 4.20
C LEU A 137 23.13 6.78 5.25
N MET A 138 23.31 5.49 4.95
CA MET A 138 24.08 4.56 5.81
C MET A 138 25.53 5.01 5.94
N ILE A 139 26.18 5.43 4.85
CA ILE A 139 27.54 5.94 4.87
C ILE A 139 27.61 7.20 5.75
N LEU A 140 26.64 8.12 5.63
CA LEU A 140 26.55 9.31 6.45
C LEU A 140 26.38 8.98 7.94
N ILE A 141 25.48 8.04 8.28
CA ILE A 141 25.26 7.60 9.66
C ILE A 141 26.54 6.96 10.24
N VAL A 142 27.20 6.08 9.49
CA VAL A 142 28.46 5.46 9.90
C VAL A 142 29.55 6.50 10.08
N ALA A 143 29.65 7.49 9.20
CA ALA A 143 30.60 8.59 9.32
C ALA A 143 30.34 9.46 10.55
N ILE A 144 29.07 9.78 10.84
CA ILE A 144 28.67 10.52 12.05
C ILE A 144 29.01 9.70 13.30
N LEU A 145 28.70 8.41 13.32
CA LEU A 145 29.03 7.54 14.45
C LEU A 145 30.54 7.44 14.67
N ALA A 146 31.31 7.20 13.61
CA ALA A 146 32.76 7.16 13.67
C ALA A 146 33.34 8.49 14.19
N PHE A 147 32.82 9.63 13.71
CA PHE A 147 33.20 10.94 14.18
C PHE A 147 32.85 11.17 15.66
N LEU A 148 31.67 10.76 16.12
CA LEU A 148 31.30 10.86 17.53
C LEU A 148 32.19 9.99 18.42
N PHE A 149 32.53 8.79 17.98
CA PHE A 149 33.44 7.89 18.71
C PHE A 149 34.87 8.43 18.79
N THR A 150 35.38 9.07 17.73
CA THR A 150 36.74 9.64 17.72
C THR A 150 36.81 11.02 18.39
N SER A 151 35.78 11.85 18.24
CA SER A 151 35.77 13.23 18.72
C SER A 151 35.56 13.35 20.23
N GLN A 152 34.98 12.34 20.91
CA GLN A 152 34.68 12.39 22.34
C GLN A 152 35.69 11.67 23.24
N GLN A 153 36.99 11.86 23.02
CA GLN A 153 38.03 11.38 23.96
C GLN A 153 37.83 11.90 25.40
N GLU A 154 37.20 13.07 25.60
CA GLU A 154 36.93 13.63 26.93
C GLU A 154 35.78 12.93 27.68
N ALA A 155 34.78 12.37 26.97
CA ALA A 155 33.66 11.66 27.60
C ALA A 155 34.13 10.37 28.30
N TYR A 156 35.07 9.66 27.69
CA TYR A 156 35.70 8.48 28.32
C TYR A 156 36.46 8.86 29.59
N SER A 157 37.21 9.97 29.56
CA SER A 157 37.93 10.46 30.74
C SER A 157 36.98 10.82 31.89
N THR A 158 35.78 11.30 31.56
CA THR A 158 34.75 11.68 32.53
C THR A 158 34.14 10.45 33.21
N VAL A 159 33.81 9.40 32.44
CA VAL A 159 33.30 8.14 32.99
C VAL A 159 34.33 7.45 33.88
N ILE A 160 35.61 7.41 33.46
CA ILE A 160 36.69 6.81 34.26
C ILE A 160 36.97 7.63 35.54
N LYS A 161 36.91 8.97 35.48
CA LYS A 161 37.05 9.84 36.67
C LYS A 161 35.94 9.58 37.69
N TYR A 162 34.69 9.48 37.26
CA TYR A 162 33.58 9.17 38.18
C TYR A 162 33.67 7.75 38.76
N LEU A 163 34.09 6.76 37.99
CA LEU A 163 34.37 5.40 38.48
C LEU A 163 35.51 5.36 39.51
N THR A 164 36.54 6.19 39.33
CA THR A 164 37.68 6.27 40.25
C THR A 164 37.28 6.96 41.57
N ILE A 165 36.48 8.03 41.50
CA ILE A 165 35.93 8.72 42.68
C ILE A 165 34.99 7.80 43.47
N LEU A 166 34.15 7.00 42.79
CA LEU A 166 33.29 6.02 43.43
C LEU A 166 34.11 4.91 44.13
N SER A 167 35.18 4.43 43.51
CA SER A 167 36.06 3.39 44.09
C SER A 167 36.73 3.82 45.41
N VAL A 168 37.10 5.10 45.54
CA VAL A 168 37.72 5.66 46.76
C VAL A 168 36.68 6.04 47.83
N GLY A 169 35.42 6.30 47.43
CA GLY A 169 34.34 6.70 48.33
C GLY A 169 33.63 5.54 49.05
N VAL A 170 33.64 4.33 48.49
CA VAL A 170 32.96 3.14 49.07
C VAL A 170 33.40 2.86 50.52
N PRO A 171 34.69 2.87 50.89
CA PRO A 171 35.11 2.62 52.27
C PRO A 171 34.65 3.72 53.25
N ALA A 172 34.58 4.98 52.80
CA ALA A 172 34.14 6.10 53.63
C ALA A 172 32.64 6.03 53.91
N ILE A 173 31.85 5.66 52.89
CA ILE A 173 30.40 5.44 53.02
C ILE A 173 30.12 4.26 53.95
N LEU A 174 30.85 3.14 53.80
CA LEU A 174 30.71 1.98 54.70
C LEU A 174 31.08 2.33 56.15
N LYS A 175 32.15 3.10 56.38
CA LYS A 175 32.52 3.57 57.73
C LYS A 175 31.47 4.49 58.34
N PHE A 176 30.93 5.43 57.55
CA PHE A 176 29.87 6.33 57.99
C PHE A 176 28.60 5.56 58.40
N PHE A 177 28.16 4.60 57.59
CA PHE A 177 27.03 3.75 57.96
C PHE A 177 27.32 2.88 59.19
N SER A 178 28.53 2.32 59.33
CA SER A 178 28.89 1.52 60.51
C SER A 178 28.86 2.30 61.83
N MET A 179 29.15 3.61 61.81
CA MET A 179 29.02 4.47 63.00
C MET A 179 27.56 4.60 63.45
N PHE A 180 26.62 4.71 62.51
CA PHE A 180 25.19 4.78 62.82
C PHE A 180 24.58 3.43 63.20
N THR A 181 25.12 2.30 62.71
CA THR A 181 24.65 0.97 63.12
C THR A 181 25.23 0.52 64.46
N ALA A 182 26.47 0.93 64.79
CA ALA A 182 27.11 0.60 66.07
C ALA A 182 26.41 1.28 67.26
N GLU A 183 25.88 2.49 67.09
CA GLU A 183 25.14 3.22 68.13
C GLU A 183 23.80 2.55 68.50
N LYS A 184 23.26 1.68 67.62
CA LYS A 184 21.99 0.96 67.86
C LYS A 184 22.19 -0.43 68.48
N ALA A 185 23.41 -0.94 68.55
CA ALA A 185 23.72 -2.27 69.09
C ALA A 185 24.08 -2.27 70.59
N GLU A 186 24.26 -1.09 71.22
CA GLU A 186 24.58 -0.96 72.65
C GLU A 186 23.34 -0.68 73.53
N LYS A 187 22.14 -0.70 72.95
CA LYS A 187 20.84 -0.57 73.66
C LYS A 187 19.83 -1.66 73.28
N SER A 188 20.26 -2.92 73.24
CA SER A 188 19.36 -4.07 73.26
C SER A 188 19.84 -5.14 74.24
#